data_AF-A0A376WB68-F1
#
_entry.id   AF-A0A376WB68-F1
#
_cell.length_a   1.000
_cell.length_b   1.000
_cell.length_c   1.000
_cell.angle_alpha   90.00
_cell.angle_beta   90.00
_cell.angle_gamma   90.00
#
_symmetry.space_group_name_H-M   'P 1'
#
loop_
_entity.id
_entity.type
_entity.pdbx_description
1 polymer ?
#
loop_
_entity_poly.entity_id
_entity_poly.type
_entity_poly.pdbx_seq_one_letter_code
_entity_poly.pdbx_strand_id
1 'polypeptide(L)'
;MRYNADFTGEKYHDIARVMGVKVEGMSLEEARNAAVEAVFALNRDVGIPPHLRDVGVRKEDIPALAQAALDDVCTGGNPREATLEDIVELYHTAW
;
A
#
# COMPACT_ATOMS: atom_id res chain seq x y z
N MET A 1 1.13 1.04 0.42
CA MET A 1 1.64 1.81 1.58
C MET A 1 2.44 0.95 2.54
N ARG A 2 1.86 -0.08 3.17
CA ARG A 2 2.56 -0.93 4.17
C ARG A 2 3.95 -1.42 3.72
N TYR A 3 4.09 -1.91 2.49
CA TYR A 3 5.36 -2.33 1.88
C TYR A 3 6.48 -1.28 1.88
N ASN A 4 6.11 0.00 1.72
CA ASN A 4 7.02 1.12 1.61
C ASN A 4 7.31 1.81 2.95
N ALA A 5 6.66 1.42 4.04
CA ALA A 5 6.65 2.19 5.29
C ALA A 5 8.06 2.56 5.77
N ASP A 6 9.01 1.64 5.72
CA ASP A 6 10.38 1.86 6.20
C ASP A 6 11.24 2.76 5.30
N PHE A 7 10.80 3.01 4.07
CA PHE A 7 11.52 3.79 3.06
C PHE A 7 10.95 5.21 2.91
N THR A 8 10.14 5.66 3.88
CA THR A 8 9.40 6.94 3.78
C THR A 8 9.83 8.00 4.79
N GLY A 9 10.78 7.70 5.67
CA GLY A 9 11.16 8.59 6.78
C GLY A 9 9.94 8.91 7.64
N GLU A 10 9.71 10.20 7.88
CA GLU A 10 8.59 10.76 8.67
C GLU A 10 7.32 11.01 7.87
N LYS A 11 7.31 10.79 6.54
CA LYS A 11 6.21 11.22 5.66
C LYS A 11 4.85 10.61 6.04
N TYR A 12 4.84 9.41 6.62
CA TYR A 12 3.58 8.77 7.03
C TYR A 12 2.99 9.41 8.28
N HIS A 13 3.82 9.98 9.17
CA HIS A 13 3.33 10.80 10.27
C HIS A 13 2.56 12.02 9.74
N ASP A 14 3.10 12.70 8.72
CA ASP A 14 2.42 13.83 8.08
C ASP A 14 1.11 13.41 7.39
N ILE A 15 1.12 12.28 6.67
CA ILE A 15 -0.08 11.71 6.04
C ILE A 15 -1.16 11.42 7.09
N ALA A 16 -0.83 10.67 8.16
CA ALA A 16 -1.77 10.35 9.23
C ALA A 16 -2.38 11.62 9.84
N ARG A 17 -1.54 12.62 10.15
CA ARG A 17 -1.99 13.91 10.71
C ARG A 17 -3.01 14.62 9.81
N VAL A 18 -2.73 14.76 8.51
CA VAL A 18 -3.64 15.46 7.59
C VAL A 18 -4.89 14.64 7.24
N MET A 19 -4.84 13.31 7.43
CA MET A 19 -6.01 12.43 7.35
C MET A 19 -6.87 12.44 8.63
N GLY A 20 -6.55 13.29 9.62
CA GLY A 20 -7.34 13.48 10.84
C GLY A 20 -6.97 12.55 12.00
N VAL A 21 -5.88 11.78 11.90
CA VAL A 21 -5.35 11.00 13.01
C VAL A 21 -4.64 11.93 13.99
N LYS A 22 -4.93 11.78 15.28
CA LYS A 22 -4.15 12.41 16.36
C LYS A 22 -2.85 11.65 16.55
N VAL A 23 -1.76 12.20 16.03
CA VAL A 23 -0.44 11.56 16.03
C VAL A 23 0.44 11.97 17.21
N GLU A 24 -0.02 12.91 18.05
CA GLU A 24 0.75 13.38 19.20
C GLU A 24 1.05 12.23 20.18
N GLY A 25 2.33 12.01 20.45
CA GLY A 25 2.80 10.97 21.37
C GLY A 25 2.95 9.58 20.74
N MET A 26 2.60 9.41 19.46
CA MET A 26 2.90 8.17 18.74
C MET A 26 4.38 8.07 18.40
N SER A 27 4.92 6.85 18.46
CA SER A 27 6.17 6.51 17.78
C SER A 27 6.00 6.58 16.26
N LEU A 28 7.11 6.62 15.53
CA LEU A 28 7.08 6.63 14.06
C LEU A 28 6.43 5.36 13.49
N GLU A 29 6.65 4.20 14.12
CA GLU A 29 6.03 2.94 13.71
C GLU A 29 4.49 2.99 13.89
N GLU A 30 4.02 3.49 15.02
CA GLU A 30 2.59 3.68 15.28
C GLU A 30 1.98 4.67 14.28
N ALA A 31 2.66 5.79 14.00
CA ALA A 31 2.21 6.77 13.02
C ALA A 31 2.14 6.20 11.60
N ARG A 32 3.10 5.34 11.21
CA ARG A 32 3.08 4.62 9.92
C ARG A 32 1.88 3.68 9.83
N ASN A 33 1.64 2.90 10.87
CA ASN A 33 0.50 1.99 10.93
C ASN A 33 -0.84 2.76 10.91
N ALA A 34 -0.92 3.88 11.62
CA ALA A 34 -2.12 4.72 11.64
C ALA A 34 -2.40 5.38 10.28
N ALA A 35 -1.38 5.78 9.52
CA ALA A 35 -1.55 6.28 8.15
C ALA A 35 -2.14 5.21 7.22
N VAL A 36 -1.65 3.97 7.33
CA VAL A 36 -2.18 2.84 6.56
C VAL A 36 -3.63 2.55 6.92
N GLU A 37 -3.96 2.53 8.21
CA GLU A 37 -5.33 2.27 8.66
C GLU A 37 -6.30 3.39 8.26
N ALA A 38 -5.87 4.66 8.29
CA ALA A 38 -6.69 5.78 7.85
C ALA A 38 -7.12 5.65 6.38
N VAL A 39 -6.25 5.13 5.51
CA VAL A 39 -6.58 4.84 4.11
C VAL A 39 -7.54 3.65 4.00
N PHE A 40 -7.35 2.58 4.78
CA PHE A 40 -8.30 1.47 4.81
C PHE A 40 -9.69 1.89 5.33
N ALA A 41 -9.75 2.75 6.34
CA ALA A 41 -10.99 3.32 6.86
C ALA A 41 -11.71 4.14 5.78
N LEU A 42 -10.99 5.06 5.12
CA LEU A 42 -11.55 5.85 4.03
C LEU A 42 -12.11 4.98 2.91
N ASN A 43 -11.38 3.95 2.47
CA ASN A 43 -11.85 3.02 1.44
C ASN A 43 -13.17 2.34 1.82
N ARG A 44 -13.32 1.94 3.09
CA ARG A 44 -14.58 1.36 3.61
C ARG A 44 -15.70 2.38 3.63
N ASP A 45 -15.42 3.60 4.09
CA ASP A 45 -16.41 4.68 4.21
C ASP A 45 -17.02 5.08 2.86
N VAL A 46 -16.21 5.01 1.79
CA VAL A 46 -16.67 5.33 0.43
C VAL A 46 -17.05 4.10 -0.41
N GLY A 47 -17.06 2.90 0.18
CA GLY A 47 -17.56 1.69 -0.46
C GLY A 47 -16.64 1.06 -1.52
N ILE A 48 -15.32 1.22 -1.41
CA ILE A 48 -14.36 0.55 -2.30
C ILE A 48 -14.25 -0.94 -1.91
N PRO A 49 -14.37 -1.89 -2.85
CA PRO A 49 -14.17 -3.31 -2.58
C PRO A 49 -12.78 -3.58 -1.98
N PRO A 50 -12.68 -4.34 -0.88
CA PRO A 50 -11.42 -4.49 -0.16
C PRO A 50 -10.42 -5.44 -0.83
N HIS A 51 -10.83 -6.25 -1.81
CA HIS A 51 -9.97 -7.25 -2.45
C HIS A 51 -10.06 -7.22 -3.97
N LEU A 52 -8.97 -7.59 -4.64
CA LEU A 52 -8.92 -7.68 -6.10
C LEU A 52 -9.85 -8.78 -6.65
N ARG A 53 -10.08 -9.86 -5.90
CA ARG A 53 -11.05 -10.90 -6.31
C ARG A 53 -12.49 -10.34 -6.42
N ASP A 54 -12.82 -9.31 -5.66
CA ASP A 54 -14.16 -8.72 -5.61
C ASP A 54 -14.45 -7.89 -6.88
N VAL A 55 -13.41 -7.58 -7.67
CA VAL A 55 -13.48 -6.84 -8.95
C VAL A 55 -13.03 -7.68 -10.15
N GLY A 56 -12.93 -9.00 -9.99
CA GLY A 56 -12.73 -9.94 -11.11
C GLY A 56 -11.28 -10.27 -11.46
N VAL A 57 -10.31 -9.91 -10.62
CA VAL A 57 -8.91 -10.33 -10.83
C VAL A 57 -8.75 -11.82 -10.54
N ARG A 58 -8.12 -12.53 -11.46
CA ARG A 58 -7.86 -13.98 -11.35
C ARG A 58 -6.47 -14.23 -10.78
N LYS A 59 -6.34 -15.19 -9.86
CA LYS A 59 -5.03 -15.54 -9.26
C LYS A 59 -4.02 -15.97 -10.29
N GLU A 60 -4.49 -16.70 -11.31
CA GLU A 60 -3.62 -17.25 -12.36
C GLU A 60 -2.93 -16.15 -13.18
N ASP A 61 -3.49 -14.94 -13.21
CA ASP A 61 -2.95 -13.82 -13.97
C ASP A 61 -1.90 -13.01 -13.17
N ILE A 62 -1.75 -13.27 -11.85
CA ILE A 62 -0.83 -12.53 -10.96
C ILE A 62 0.64 -12.54 -11.46
N PRO A 63 1.22 -13.66 -11.92
CA PRO A 63 2.60 -13.65 -12.41
C PRO A 63 2.81 -12.69 -13.60
N ALA A 64 1.85 -12.65 -14.54
CA ALA A 64 1.92 -11.75 -15.69
C ALA A 64 1.70 -10.28 -15.28
N LEU A 65 0.76 -10.02 -14.38
CA LEU A 65 0.51 -8.68 -13.83
C LEU A 65 1.70 -8.13 -13.05
N ALA A 66 2.42 -9.00 -12.32
CA ALA A 66 3.61 -8.60 -11.56
C ALA A 66 4.77 -8.21 -12.47
N GLN A 67 5.01 -8.96 -13.54
CA GLN A 67 6.03 -8.60 -14.54
C GLN A 67 5.67 -7.28 -15.24
N ALA A 68 4.42 -7.12 -15.68
CA ALA A 68 3.96 -5.89 -16.30
C ALA A 68 4.10 -4.67 -15.37
N ALA A 69 3.84 -4.85 -14.07
CA ALA A 69 4.05 -3.80 -13.07
C ALA A 69 5.54 -3.50 -12.83
N LEU A 70 6.41 -4.52 -12.82
CA LEU A 70 7.86 -4.31 -12.67
C LEU A 70 8.44 -3.47 -13.83
N ASP A 71 7.95 -3.71 -15.05
CA ASP A 71 8.39 -3.02 -16.26
C ASP A 71 7.72 -1.65 -16.47
N ASP A 72 6.71 -1.29 -15.66
CA ASP A 72 6.02 -0.01 -15.76
C ASP A 72 6.92 1.16 -15.34
N VAL A 73 6.87 2.25 -16.11
CA VAL A 73 7.72 3.44 -15.91
C VAL A 73 7.53 4.08 -14.53
N CYS A 74 6.37 3.92 -13.90
CA CYS A 74 6.09 4.48 -12.58
C CYS A 74 6.81 3.73 -11.46
N THR A 75 7.09 2.43 -11.64
CA THR A 75 7.70 1.57 -10.60
C THR A 75 9.09 2.04 -10.21
N GLY A 76 9.85 2.62 -11.14
CA GLY A 76 11.16 3.24 -10.86
C GLY A 76 11.10 4.44 -9.91
N GLY A 77 9.92 5.04 -9.70
CA GLY A 77 9.70 6.12 -8.73
C GLY A 77 9.37 5.63 -7.31
N ASN A 78 9.22 4.33 -7.09
CA ASN A 78 8.88 3.78 -5.77
C ASN A 78 10.06 3.95 -4.79
N PRO A 79 9.83 4.39 -3.54
CA PRO A 79 10.92 4.64 -2.59
C PRO A 79 11.65 3.38 -2.11
N ARG A 80 11.05 2.20 -2.34
CA ARG A 80 11.66 0.89 -2.14
C ARG A 80 11.83 0.23 -3.51
N GLU A 81 13.04 -0.19 -3.86
CA GLU A 81 13.26 -0.96 -5.09
C GLU A 81 12.49 -2.28 -5.00
N ALA A 82 11.56 -2.50 -5.93
CA ALA A 82 10.68 -3.66 -5.92
C ALA A 82 11.28 -4.79 -6.76
N THR A 83 11.28 -6.00 -6.22
CA THR A 83 11.56 -7.21 -7.00
C THR A 83 10.28 -7.77 -7.62
N LEU A 84 10.42 -8.69 -8.58
CA LEU A 84 9.26 -9.40 -9.13
C LEU A 84 8.50 -10.15 -8.04
N GLU A 85 9.22 -10.80 -7.13
CA GLU A 85 8.65 -11.57 -6.01
C GLU A 85 7.90 -10.68 -5.03
N ASP A 86 8.43 -9.49 -4.74
CA ASP A 86 7.74 -8.50 -3.91
C ASP A 86 6.39 -8.11 -4.54
N ILE A 87 6.35 -7.84 -5.84
CA ILE A 87 5.12 -7.44 -6.53
C ILE A 87 4.11 -8.61 -6.60
N VAL A 88 4.58 -9.84 -6.84
CA VAL A 88 3.75 -11.04 -6.78
C VAL A 88 3.09 -11.19 -5.41
N GLU A 89 3.86 -11.05 -4.33
CA GLU A 89 3.34 -11.14 -2.96
C GLU A 89 2.35 -10.01 -2.66
N LEU A 90 2.58 -8.80 -3.17
CA LEU A 90 1.65 -7.68 -3.03
C LEU A 90 0.31 -7.92 -3.73
N TYR A 91 0.34 -8.49 -4.94
CA TYR A 91 -0.88 -8.92 -5.61
C TYR A 91 -1.60 -10.01 -4.81
N HIS A 92 -0.90 -11.00 -4.28
CA HIS A 92 -1.50 -12.04 -3.44
C HIS A 92 -2.09 -11.49 -2.13
N THR A 93 -1.43 -10.51 -1.51
CA THR A 93 -1.91 -9.84 -0.30
C THR A 93 -3.18 -9.04 -0.55
N ALA A 94 -3.30 -8.42 -1.73
CA ALA A 94 -4.47 -7.62 -2.11
C ALA A 94 -5.61 -8.45 -2.74
N TRP A 95 -5.36 -9.73 -3.07
CA TRP A 95 -6.33 -10.62 -3.73
C TRP A 95 -7.38 -11.18 -2.78
#